data_AF-A0A7W0H4C4-F1
#
_entry.id   AF-A0A7W0H4C4-F1
#
_cell.length_a   1.000
_cell.length_b   1.000
_cell.length_c   1.000
_cell.angle_alpha   90.00
_cell.angle_beta   90.00
_cell.angle_gamma   90.00
#
_symmetry.space_group_name_H-M   'P 1'
#
loop_
_entity.id
_entity.type
_entity.pdbx_description
1 polymer ?
#
loop_
_entity_poly.entity_id
_entity_poly.type
_entity_poly.pdbx_seq_one_letter_code
_entity_poly.pdbx_strand_id
1 'polypeptide(L)'
;MLLQQAPPAVPRTLPDERAARRTLLDQVGRLEGELAQLFCSIFPRKGFSLGVPGRGGPRLLSFGELEELRDELAERVQHARRAFSDRTYSEEQYRRLIEEMLLDPAAHKWVRVANEDIGEPGCKHWHVRPRWSFIGMLMGWWRVVISSGCPLAT
;
A
#
# COMPACT_ATOMS: atom_id res chain seq x y z
N MET A 1 -19.69 -39.89 -44.45
CA MET A 1 -20.72 -39.10 -43.75
C MET A 1 -20.00 -38.20 -42.75
N LEU A 2 -19.56 -37.02 -43.16
CA LEU A 2 -18.83 -36.07 -42.33
C LEU A 2 -19.85 -35.09 -41.72
N LEU A 3 -19.99 -35.13 -40.39
CA LEU A 3 -20.78 -34.18 -39.63
C LEU A 3 -20.11 -32.81 -39.69
N GLN A 4 -20.68 -31.91 -40.49
CA GLN A 4 -20.24 -30.53 -40.57
C GLN A 4 -20.72 -29.81 -39.29
N GLN A 5 -19.79 -29.57 -38.35
CA GLN A 5 -20.07 -28.76 -37.17
C GLN A 5 -20.29 -27.30 -37.59
N ALA A 6 -21.46 -26.76 -37.25
CA ALA A 6 -21.76 -25.34 -37.43
C ALA A 6 -20.85 -24.49 -36.54
N PRO A 7 -20.36 -23.33 -37.02
CA PRO A 7 -19.52 -22.44 -36.21
C PRO A 7 -20.28 -21.97 -34.96
N PRO A 8 -19.58 -21.78 -33.82
CA PRO A 8 -20.22 -21.30 -32.59
C PRO A 8 -20.87 -19.94 -32.86
N ALA A 9 -22.17 -19.84 -32.58
CA ALA A 9 -22.92 -18.61 -32.77
C ALA A 9 -22.33 -17.51 -31.87
N VAL A 10 -21.80 -16.45 -32.49
CA VAL A 10 -21.38 -15.26 -31.75
C VAL A 10 -22.62 -14.68 -31.07
N PRO A 11 -22.65 -14.51 -29.73
CA PRO A 11 -23.80 -13.95 -29.05
C PRO A 11 -24.10 -12.55 -29.63
N ARG A 12 -25.31 -12.41 -30.19
CA ARG A 12 -25.78 -11.15 -30.77
C ARG A 12 -26.21 -10.22 -29.64
N THR A 13 -25.25 -9.45 -29.13
CA THR A 13 -25.54 -8.33 -28.23
C THR A 13 -26.21 -7.19 -29.00
N LEU A 14 -27.20 -6.54 -28.40
CA LEU A 14 -27.83 -5.35 -28.97
C LEU A 14 -26.78 -4.24 -29.13
N PRO A 15 -26.86 -3.38 -30.17
CA PRO A 15 -25.86 -2.33 -30.40
C PRO A 15 -25.58 -1.44 -29.18
N ASP A 16 -26.62 -1.16 -28.38
CA ASP A 16 -26.54 -0.37 -27.15
C ASP A 16 -25.73 -1.08 -26.05
N GLU A 17 -25.94 -2.39 -25.90
CA GLU A 17 -25.20 -3.22 -24.94
C GLU A 17 -23.70 -3.28 -25.28
N ARG A 18 -23.33 -3.26 -26.57
CA ARG A 18 -21.91 -3.22 -26.97
C ARG A 18 -21.24 -1.91 -26.57
N ALA A 19 -21.93 -0.78 -26.76
CA ALA A 19 -21.42 0.52 -26.35
C ALA A 19 -21.26 0.58 -24.83
N ALA A 20 -22.30 0.16 -24.08
CA ALA A 20 -22.28 0.09 -22.63
C ALA A 20 -21.14 -0.80 -22.10
N ARG A 21 -20.97 -2.00 -22.67
CA ARG A 21 -19.88 -2.92 -22.29
C ARG A 21 -18.51 -2.30 -22.54
N ARG A 22 -18.31 -1.58 -23.65
CA ARG A 22 -17.03 -0.90 -23.93
C ARG A 22 -16.73 0.16 -22.88
N THR A 23 -17.71 1.00 -22.55
CA THR A 23 -17.57 2.00 -21.48
C THR A 23 -17.24 1.36 -20.13
N LEU A 24 -17.88 0.24 -19.80
CA LEU A 24 -17.62 -0.47 -18.56
C LEU A 24 -16.20 -1.07 -18.50
N LEU A 25 -15.72 -1.64 -19.60
CA LEU A 25 -14.34 -2.11 -19.72
C LEU A 25 -13.32 -0.96 -19.58
N ASP A 26 -13.61 0.21 -20.16
CA ASP A 26 -12.76 1.40 -20.01
C ASP A 26 -12.71 1.86 -18.55
N GLN A 27 -13.83 1.79 -17.81
CA GLN A 27 -13.88 2.09 -16.38
C GLN A 27 -13.03 1.10 -15.57
N VAL A 28 -13.19 -0.21 -15.83
CA VAL A 28 -12.39 -1.26 -15.18
C VAL A 28 -10.90 -1.03 -15.43
N GLY A 29 -10.50 -0.84 -16.69
CA GLY A 29 -9.09 -0.61 -17.04
C GLY A 29 -8.50 0.63 -16.37
N ARG A 30 -9.28 1.71 -16.21
CA ARG A 30 -8.86 2.89 -15.45
C ARG A 30 -8.61 2.55 -13.98
N LEU A 31 -9.56 1.88 -13.33
CA LEU A 31 -9.46 1.52 -11.90
C LEU A 31 -8.31 0.54 -11.64
N GLU A 32 -8.09 -0.44 -12.52
CA GLU A 32 -6.93 -1.34 -12.46
C GLU A 32 -5.62 -0.57 -12.58
N GLY A 33 -5.55 0.39 -13.52
CA GLY A 33 -4.39 1.27 -13.68
C GLY A 33 -4.12 2.12 -12.44
N GLU A 34 -5.15 2.69 -11.82
CA GLU A 34 -5.02 3.44 -10.57
C GLU A 34 -4.51 2.54 -9.42
N LEU A 35 -5.05 1.33 -9.30
CA LEU A 35 -4.63 0.38 -8.27
C LEU A 35 -3.17 -0.06 -8.47
N ALA A 36 -2.75 -0.29 -9.72
CA ALA A 36 -1.35 -0.58 -10.06
C ALA A 36 -0.42 0.61 -9.73
N GLN A 37 -0.85 1.84 -10.00
CA GLN A 37 -0.08 3.03 -9.65
C GLN A 37 0.09 3.17 -8.13
N LEU A 38 -0.99 2.95 -7.37
CA LEU A 38 -0.93 2.93 -5.90
C LEU A 38 0.02 1.84 -5.41
N PHE A 39 -0.05 0.63 -5.99
CA PHE A 39 0.88 -0.46 -5.67
C PHE A 39 2.34 -0.04 -5.88
N CYS A 40 2.69 0.54 -7.04
CA CYS A 40 4.04 1.01 -7.33
C CYS A 40 4.52 2.10 -6.37
N SER A 41 3.62 2.97 -5.89
CA SER A 41 3.95 4.03 -4.92
C SER A 41 4.22 3.50 -3.50
N ILE A 42 3.69 2.32 -3.18
CA ILE A 42 3.74 1.73 -1.84
C ILE A 42 4.83 0.65 -1.76
N PHE A 43 5.08 -0.11 -2.82
CA PHE A 43 6.10 -1.15 -2.83
C PHE A 43 7.48 -0.57 -2.46
N PRO A 44 8.26 -1.20 -1.56
CA PRO A 44 8.10 -2.54 -0.96
C PRO A 44 7.40 -2.57 0.43
N ARG A 45 6.65 -1.53 0.82
CA ARG A 45 5.96 -1.47 2.12
C ARG A 45 4.94 -2.61 2.26
N LYS A 46 4.84 -3.17 3.46
CA LYS A 46 3.93 -4.28 3.82
C LYS A 46 2.67 -3.76 4.52
N GLY A 47 1.63 -4.60 4.60
CA GLY A 47 0.41 -4.32 5.36
C GLY A 47 -0.73 -3.67 4.55
N PHE A 48 -0.59 -3.55 3.24
CA PHE A 48 -1.63 -3.02 2.36
C PHE A 48 -2.35 -4.15 1.59
N SER A 49 -3.67 -4.16 1.62
CA SER A 49 -4.51 -5.10 0.87
C SER A 49 -4.86 -4.51 -0.51
N LEU A 50 -4.05 -4.84 -1.52
CA LEU A 50 -4.24 -4.33 -2.89
C LEU A 50 -4.78 -5.38 -3.87
N GLY A 51 -4.74 -6.67 -3.55
CA GLY A 51 -5.09 -7.74 -4.49
C GLY A 51 -6.59 -7.99 -4.66
N VAL A 52 -7.13 -7.84 -5.86
CA VAL A 52 -8.53 -8.19 -6.19
C VAL A 52 -8.62 -9.69 -6.50
N PRO A 53 -9.62 -10.42 -5.96
CA PRO A 53 -9.81 -11.84 -6.24
C PRO A 53 -10.04 -12.11 -7.73
N GLY A 54 -9.42 -13.17 -8.24
CA GLY A 54 -9.61 -13.62 -9.62
C GLY A 54 -11.00 -14.25 -9.81
N ARG A 55 -11.70 -13.90 -10.89
CA ARG A 55 -13.06 -14.38 -11.20
C ARG A 55 -13.11 -15.71 -12.00
N GLY A 56 -12.22 -16.64 -11.66
CA GLY A 56 -12.09 -17.95 -12.32
C GLY A 56 -11.08 -17.97 -13.47
N GLY A 57 -11.13 -19.03 -14.29
CA GLY A 57 -10.20 -19.25 -15.41
C GLY A 57 -10.39 -18.30 -16.61
N PRO A 58 -9.58 -18.45 -17.67
CA PRO A 58 -9.59 -17.56 -18.83
C PRO A 58 -10.90 -17.66 -19.62
N ARG A 59 -11.80 -16.69 -19.40
CA ARG A 59 -13.10 -16.56 -20.08
C ARG A 59 -13.50 -15.09 -20.18
N LEU A 60 -14.46 -14.80 -21.05
CA LEU A 60 -15.09 -13.48 -21.08
C LEU A 60 -16.10 -13.37 -19.93
N LEU A 61 -16.03 -12.25 -19.20
CA LEU A 61 -17.01 -11.91 -18.18
C LEU A 61 -18.33 -11.48 -18.82
N SER A 62 -19.44 -11.86 -18.19
CA SER A 62 -20.77 -11.32 -18.47
C SER A 62 -20.85 -9.83 -18.11
N PHE A 63 -21.94 -9.16 -18.50
CA PHE A 63 -22.13 -7.75 -18.20
C PHE A 63 -22.22 -7.49 -16.69
N GLY A 64 -23.04 -8.27 -15.97
CA GLY A 64 -23.16 -8.16 -14.51
C GLY A 64 -21.84 -8.45 -13.78
N GLU A 65 -21.07 -9.44 -14.22
CA GLU A 65 -19.75 -9.71 -13.64
C GLU A 65 -18.74 -8.57 -13.85
N LEU A 66 -18.88 -7.80 -14.95
CA LEU A 66 -18.06 -6.60 -15.17
C LEU A 66 -18.49 -5.45 -14.25
N GLU A 67 -19.77 -5.32 -13.95
CA GLU A 67 -20.28 -4.30 -13.02
C GLU A 67 -19.82 -4.60 -11.59
N GLU A 68 -19.94 -5.85 -11.17
CA GLU A 68 -19.40 -6.32 -9.89
C GLU A 68 -17.88 -6.08 -9.79
N LEU A 69 -17.13 -6.35 -10.88
CA LEU A 69 -15.68 -6.11 -10.92
C LEU A 69 -15.37 -4.62 -10.78
N ARG A 70 -16.10 -3.75 -11.49
CA ARG A 70 -15.94 -2.30 -11.39
C ARG A 70 -16.16 -1.85 -9.95
N ASP A 71 -17.24 -2.29 -9.31
CA ASP A 71 -17.61 -1.83 -7.98
C ASP A 71 -16.61 -2.30 -6.92
N GLU A 72 -16.14 -3.54 -7.02
CA GLU A 72 -15.09 -4.08 -6.16
C GLU A 72 -13.75 -3.34 -6.36
N LEU A 73 -13.38 -3.04 -7.60
CA LEU A 73 -12.18 -2.24 -7.90
C LEU A 73 -12.30 -0.82 -7.34
N ALA A 74 -13.46 -0.19 -7.49
CA ALA A 74 -13.71 1.15 -6.98
C ALA A 74 -13.61 1.18 -5.46
N GLU A 75 -14.23 0.23 -4.77
CA GLU A 75 -14.09 0.06 -3.32
C GLU A 75 -12.62 -0.15 -2.93
N ARG A 76 -11.91 -1.00 -3.67
CA ARG A 76 -10.51 -1.31 -3.38
C ARG A 76 -9.60 -0.09 -3.53
N VAL A 77 -9.74 0.67 -4.60
CA VAL A 77 -8.98 1.90 -4.84
C VAL A 77 -9.26 2.90 -3.73
N GLN A 78 -10.53 3.10 -3.35
CA GLN A 78 -10.88 4.02 -2.27
C GLN A 78 -10.29 3.58 -0.92
N HIS A 79 -10.39 2.30 -0.58
CA HIS A 79 -9.79 1.74 0.63
C HIS A 79 -8.27 1.94 0.64
N ALA A 80 -7.59 1.61 -0.46
CA ALA A 80 -6.15 1.79 -0.60
C ALA A 80 -5.71 3.26 -0.44
N ARG A 81 -6.43 4.20 -1.04
CA ARG A 81 -6.17 5.64 -0.92
C ARG A 81 -6.31 6.15 0.52
N ARG A 82 -7.34 5.69 1.24
CA ARG A 82 -7.54 6.04 2.66
C ARG A 82 -6.42 5.49 3.53
N ALA A 83 -6.14 4.20 3.40
CA ALA A 83 -5.05 3.54 4.13
C ALA A 83 -3.69 4.21 3.89
N PHE A 84 -3.43 4.65 2.65
CA PHE A 84 -2.23 5.42 2.32
C PHE A 84 -2.20 6.77 3.03
N SER A 85 -3.30 7.54 2.94
CA SER A 85 -3.37 8.89 3.52
C SER A 85 -3.15 8.87 5.04
N ASP A 86 -3.81 7.96 5.74
CA ASP A 86 -3.67 7.80 7.20
C ASP A 86 -2.25 7.39 7.61
N ARG A 87 -1.62 6.50 6.81
CA ARG A 87 -0.25 6.07 7.06
C ARG A 87 0.75 7.18 6.79
N THR A 88 0.63 7.91 5.67
CA THR A 88 1.51 9.03 5.34
C THR A 88 1.50 10.10 6.43
N TYR A 89 0.33 10.40 7.00
CA TYR A 89 0.23 11.33 8.11
C TYR A 89 1.04 10.87 9.33
N SER A 90 0.90 9.59 9.70
CA SER A 90 1.61 9.01 10.84
C SER A 90 3.13 8.97 10.61
N GLU A 91 3.55 8.55 9.41
CA GLU A 91 4.96 8.54 9.00
C GLU A 91 5.58 9.95 9.09
N GLU A 92 4.84 10.97 8.69
CA GLU A 92 5.30 12.36 8.76
C GLU A 92 5.43 12.86 10.20
N GLN A 93 4.54 12.45 11.12
CA GLN A 93 4.70 12.74 12.54
C GLN A 93 5.99 12.11 13.09
N TYR A 94 6.32 10.88 12.69
CA TYR A 94 7.57 10.23 13.11
C TYR A 94 8.82 10.89 12.50
N ARG A 95 8.76 11.40 11.26
CA ARG A 95 9.87 12.18 10.68
C ARG A 95 10.12 13.45 11.49
N ARG A 96 9.05 14.18 11.83
CA ARG A 96 9.13 15.37 12.71
C ARG A 96 9.68 15.02 14.08
N LEU A 97 9.22 13.92 14.68
CA LEU A 97 9.73 13.44 15.97
C LEU A 97 11.23 13.14 15.91
N ILE A 98 11.74 12.56 14.82
CA ILE A 98 13.19 12.34 14.66
C ILE A 98 13.93 13.68 14.63
N GLU A 99 13.44 14.68 13.90
CA GLU A 99 14.02 16.02 13.86
C GLU A 99 14.03 16.67 15.25
N GLU A 100 12.92 16.60 15.98
CA GLU A 100 12.79 17.11 17.34
C GLU A 100 13.74 16.39 18.32
N MET A 101 13.88 15.07 18.22
CA MET A 101 14.84 14.29 19.00
C MET A 101 16.29 14.71 18.73
N LEU A 102 16.63 15.05 17.49
CA LEU A 102 17.97 15.48 17.11
C LEU A 102 18.29 16.89 17.62
N LEU A 103 17.29 17.77 17.65
CA LEU A 103 17.42 19.15 18.15
C LEU A 103 17.44 19.21 19.69
N ASP A 104 16.49 18.54 20.33
CA ASP A 104 16.38 18.45 21.80
C ASP A 104 16.14 17.00 22.27
N PRO A 105 17.22 16.22 22.43
CA PRO A 105 17.12 14.86 22.95
C PRO A 105 16.69 14.83 24.43
N ALA A 106 16.87 15.91 25.20
CA ALA A 106 16.53 15.91 26.62
C ALA A 106 15.02 15.98 26.87
N ALA A 107 14.26 16.57 25.95
CA ALA A 107 12.79 16.53 25.96
C ALA A 107 12.22 15.16 25.57
N HIS A 108 12.95 14.36 24.78
CA HIS A 108 12.48 13.11 24.18
C HIS A 108 13.11 11.85 24.80
N LYS A 109 13.21 11.81 26.12
CA LYS A 109 13.91 10.75 26.88
C LYS A 109 13.38 9.36 26.54
N TRP A 110 14.27 8.43 26.23
CA TRP A 110 13.97 7.02 25.92
C TRP A 110 13.11 6.77 24.67
N VAL A 111 12.78 7.82 23.92
CA VAL A 111 12.02 7.67 22.67
C VAL A 111 12.86 6.88 21.68
N ARG A 112 12.19 5.96 20.98
CA ARG A 112 12.75 5.15 19.90
C ARG A 112 11.85 5.25 18.68
N VAL A 113 12.46 5.48 17.52
CA VAL A 113 11.79 5.46 16.21
C VAL A 113 12.55 4.51 15.29
N ALA A 114 11.84 3.68 14.54
CA ALA A 114 12.37 2.75 13.54
C ALA A 114 12.07 3.21 12.12
N ASN A 115 12.81 2.69 11.14
CA ASN A 115 12.54 2.92 9.72
C ASN A 115 11.10 2.52 9.30
N GLU A 116 10.55 1.47 9.91
CA GLU A 116 9.19 1.00 9.67
C GLU A 116 8.12 2.03 10.10
N ASP A 117 8.43 2.87 11.09
CA ASP A 117 7.53 3.91 11.60
C ASP A 117 7.43 5.09 10.62
N ILE A 118 8.50 5.37 9.86
CA ILE A 118 8.56 6.43 8.83
C ILE A 118 8.34 5.91 7.40
N GLY A 119 8.04 4.62 7.24
CA GLY A 119 7.78 4.01 5.93
C GLY A 119 9.01 3.87 5.03
N GLU A 120 10.21 3.91 5.60
CA GLU A 120 11.48 3.68 4.89
C GLU A 120 11.91 2.22 4.97
N PRO A 121 12.52 1.65 3.91
CA PRO A 121 13.10 0.31 3.99
C PRO A 121 14.35 0.29 4.88
N GLY A 122 14.66 -0.88 5.46
CA GLY A 122 15.89 -1.12 6.23
C GLY A 122 15.69 -1.16 7.74
N CYS A 123 16.79 -1.26 8.48
CA CYS A 123 16.79 -1.57 9.92
C CYS A 123 17.40 -0.44 10.77
N LYS A 124 17.28 0.81 10.32
CA LYS A 124 17.75 1.95 11.09
C LYS A 124 16.80 2.23 12.25
N HIS A 125 17.37 2.55 13.42
CA HIS A 125 16.64 3.03 14.57
C HIS A 125 17.33 4.25 15.16
N TRP A 126 16.52 5.23 15.56
CA TRP A 126 16.92 6.38 16.36
C TRP A 126 16.47 6.13 17.79
N HIS A 127 17.38 6.27 18.75
CA HIS A 127 17.07 6.07 20.15
C HIS A 127 17.73 7.14 21.00
N VAL A 128 16.92 7.87 21.76
CA VAL A 128 17.43 8.79 22.78
C VAL A 128 17.89 8.01 24.00
N ARG A 129 19.19 8.10 24.32
CA ARG A 129 19.82 7.41 25.46
C ARG A 129 20.56 8.41 26.34
N PRO A 130 20.65 8.16 27.65
CA PRO A 130 21.47 8.98 28.52
C PRO A 130 22.96 8.75 28.19
N ARG A 131 23.74 9.83 28.20
CA ARG A 131 25.17 9.79 27.98
C ARG A 131 25.88 9.24 29.22
N TRP A 132 26.78 8.27 29.06
CA TRP A 132 27.44 7.61 30.20
C TRP A 132 26.45 6.96 31.19
N SER A 133 25.38 6.36 30.69
CA SER A 133 24.40 5.59 31.47
C SER A 133 23.76 6.43 32.59
N PHE A 134 23.76 5.94 33.83
CA PHE A 134 23.05 6.56 34.95
C PHE A 134 23.50 8.00 35.27
N ILE A 135 24.78 8.33 35.06
CA ILE A 135 25.29 9.69 35.30
C ILE A 135 24.62 10.70 34.38
N GLY A 136 24.51 10.40 33.08
CA GLY A 136 23.81 11.29 32.15
C GLY A 136 22.32 11.40 32.44
N MET A 137 21.71 10.36 33.00
CA MET A 137 20.31 10.44 33.42
C MET A 137 20.12 11.46 34.54
N LEU A 138 20.99 11.46 35.55
CA LEU A 138 20.95 12.43 36.66
C LEU A 138 21.28 13.85 36.22
N MET A 139 22.25 14.00 35.32
CA MET A 139 22.71 15.32 34.85
C MET A 139 21.91 15.87 33.68
N GLY A 140 20.91 15.15 33.19
CA GLY A 140 20.12 15.56 32.02
C GLY A 140 20.89 15.52 30.70
N TRP A 141 21.96 14.74 30.61
CA TRP A 141 22.76 14.59 29.39
C TRP A 141 22.21 13.47 28.51
N TRP A 142 21.50 13.84 27.45
CA TRP A 142 20.88 12.92 26.50
C TRP A 142 21.52 13.03 25.12
N ARG A 143 21.51 11.93 24.37
CA ARG A 143 21.98 11.88 22.98
C ARG A 143 21.10 10.96 22.16
N VAL A 144 20.94 11.27 20.88
CA VAL A 144 20.42 10.31 19.91
C VAL A 144 21.53 9.34 19.52
N VAL A 145 21.20 8.05 19.53
CA VAL A 145 22.03 6.98 18.99
C VAL A 145 21.31 6.41 17.78
N ILE A 146 22.01 6.39 16.65
CA ILE A 146 21.51 5.82 15.40
C ILE A 146 22.17 4.46 15.22
N SER A 147 21.37 3.39 15.22
CA SER A 147 21.84 2.03 14.96
C SER A 147 21.30 1.55 13.61
N SER A 148 22.12 0.90 12.80
CA SER A 148 21.75 0.39 11.47
C SER A 148 21.88 -1.14 11.33
N GLY A 149 21.88 -1.87 12.45
CA GLY A 149 22.04 -3.32 12.43
C GLY A 149 20.75 -4.02 12.01
N CYS A 150 20.72 -4.58 10.79
CA CYS A 150 19.67 -5.55 10.45
C CYS A 150 19.93 -6.85 11.19
N PRO A 151 18.98 -7.33 12.02
CA PRO A 151 19.09 -8.67 12.55
C PRO A 151 19.13 -9.65 11.37
N LEU A 152 20.10 -10.55 11.35
CA LEU A 152 20.11 -11.65 10.41
C LEU A 152 18.84 -12.46 10.64
N ALA A 153 18.08 -12.74 9.58
CA ALA A 153 16.88 -13.55 9.67
C ALA A 153 17.23 -14.88 10.36
N THR A 154 16.58 -15.16 11.49
CA THR A 154 16.63 -16.47 12.16
C THR A 154 15.65 -17.41 11.47
#